data_AF-A0A291Q623-F1
#
_entry.id   AF-A0A291Q623-F1
#
_cell.length_a   1.000
_cell.length_b   1.000
_cell.length_c   1.000
_cell.angle_alpha   90.00
_cell.angle_beta   90.00
_cell.angle_gamma   90.00
#
_symmetry.space_group_name_H-M   'P 1'
#
loop_
_entity.id
_entity.type
_entity.pdbx_description
1 polymer ?
#
loop_
_entity_poly.entity_id
_entity_poly.type
_entity_poly.pdbx_seq_one_letter_code
_entity_poly.pdbx_strand_id
1 'polypeptide(L)'
;MASSPVSPSSPTSPARPGLLAFQPLKRRRCAECRSGPLRLLVLEGGEPRCLDCADLGHLVYLPRGDTALTRRAREGSGLWAVVVRFHRRRARYERQGVLVEEAALAHAEERCLADAEARARRRARDAVRRAARDVRFTEAFAAEIGRLFPGCPEDRARAIAAHAAERGSGRVGRSAAGRALSEGAVTAAVGAAVRHTATPYDRLLMSGVPRGEARRRIAPAVAATLRAWREAPGQPGRDARACEGEGHTWPPKPVGN
;
A
#
# COMPACT_ATOMS: atom_id res chain seq x y z
N MET A 1 36.44 -15.08 -45.89
CA MET A 1 36.40 -15.80 -44.60
C MET A 1 35.02 -15.59 -43.98
N ALA A 2 34.26 -16.68 -43.91
CA ALA A 2 32.97 -16.96 -43.25
C ALA A 2 31.97 -15.81 -42.95
N SER A 3 31.01 -15.62 -43.86
CA SER A 3 29.70 -15.05 -43.52
C SER A 3 28.83 -16.12 -42.87
N SER A 4 28.39 -15.89 -41.63
CA SER A 4 27.52 -16.79 -40.87
C SER A 4 26.09 -16.77 -41.42
N PRO A 5 25.40 -17.92 -41.59
CA PRO A 5 24.00 -17.92 -41.98
C PRO A 5 23.10 -17.59 -40.78
N VAL A 6 22.18 -16.65 -40.99
CA VAL A 6 21.12 -16.30 -40.06
C VAL A 6 20.12 -17.45 -40.00
N SER A 7 20.00 -18.08 -38.82
CA SER A 7 19.03 -19.14 -38.56
C SER A 7 17.60 -18.63 -38.71
N PRO A 8 16.71 -19.33 -39.44
CA PRO A 8 15.31 -18.95 -39.51
C PRO A 8 14.66 -19.19 -38.14
N SER A 9 14.07 -18.13 -37.60
CA SER A 9 13.21 -18.16 -36.42
C SER A 9 12.07 -19.16 -36.61
N SER A 10 11.97 -20.09 -35.66
CA SER A 10 10.93 -21.13 -35.60
C SER A 10 9.53 -20.53 -35.75
N PRO A 11 8.64 -21.14 -36.54
CA PRO A 11 7.27 -20.66 -36.67
C PRO A 11 6.54 -20.81 -35.33
N THR A 12 6.07 -19.69 -34.78
CA THR A 12 5.09 -19.65 -33.69
C THR A 12 3.90 -20.53 -34.09
N SER A 13 3.78 -21.68 -33.44
CA SER A 13 2.71 -22.64 -33.73
C SER A 13 1.34 -21.99 -33.46
N PRO A 14 0.34 -22.14 -34.35
CA PRO A 14 -0.98 -21.59 -34.15
C PRO A 14 -1.61 -22.18 -32.89
N ALA A 15 -2.22 -21.31 -32.08
CA ALA A 15 -2.86 -21.68 -30.82
C ALA A 15 -3.90 -22.78 -31.06
N ARG A 16 -3.55 -24.02 -30.71
CA ARG A 16 -4.46 -25.16 -30.75
C ARG A 16 -5.68 -24.84 -29.89
N PRO A 17 -6.93 -25.04 -30.38
CA PRO A 17 -8.11 -24.94 -29.54
C PRO A 17 -7.90 -25.87 -28.34
N GLY A 18 -7.91 -25.29 -27.14
CA GLY A 18 -7.54 -26.02 -25.92
C GLY A 18 -8.47 -27.20 -25.67
N LEU A 19 -7.91 -28.35 -25.33
CA LEU A 19 -8.69 -29.53 -24.94
C LEU A 19 -9.57 -29.21 -23.73
N LEU A 20 -10.77 -29.81 -23.68
CA LEU A 20 -11.75 -29.56 -22.64
C LEU A 20 -12.11 -30.86 -21.92
N ALA A 21 -11.96 -30.84 -20.59
CA ALA A 21 -12.41 -31.90 -19.71
C ALA A 21 -13.55 -31.39 -18.81
N PHE A 22 -14.50 -32.26 -18.53
CA PHE A 22 -15.72 -31.95 -17.80
C PHE A 22 -15.76 -32.70 -16.48
N GLN A 23 -16.11 -31.99 -15.39
CA GLN A 23 -16.56 -32.62 -14.15
C GLN A 23 -18.06 -32.90 -14.26
N PRO A 24 -18.48 -34.18 -14.41
CA PRO A 24 -19.88 -34.49 -14.61
C PRO A 24 -20.69 -34.29 -13.33
N LEU A 25 -21.92 -33.77 -13.47
CA LEU A 25 -22.86 -33.64 -12.35
C LEU A 25 -23.61 -34.95 -12.03
N LYS A 26 -23.69 -35.86 -13.00
CA LYS A 26 -24.35 -37.17 -12.89
C LYS A 26 -23.30 -38.25 -13.08
N ARG A 27 -23.55 -39.46 -12.54
CA ARG A 27 -22.69 -40.62 -12.78
C ARG A 27 -22.65 -40.91 -14.29
N ARG A 28 -21.44 -41.00 -14.83
CA ARG A 28 -21.15 -41.29 -16.25
C ARG A 28 -20.13 -42.42 -16.29
N ARG A 29 -20.22 -43.27 -17.31
CA ARG A 29 -19.24 -44.31 -17.62
C ARG A 29 -18.56 -43.98 -18.94
N CYS A 30 -17.32 -44.44 -19.11
CA CYS A 30 -16.62 -44.34 -20.38
C CYS A 30 -17.36 -45.18 -21.44
N ALA A 31 -17.57 -44.63 -22.63
CA ALA A 31 -18.20 -45.36 -23.73
C ALA A 31 -17.29 -46.44 -24.35
N GLU A 32 -15.97 -46.38 -24.11
CA GLU A 32 -15.00 -47.35 -24.64
C GLU A 32 -14.70 -48.48 -23.65
N CYS A 33 -13.99 -48.16 -22.56
CA CYS A 33 -13.59 -49.16 -21.57
C CYS A 33 -14.68 -49.49 -20.54
N ARG A 34 -15.85 -48.83 -20.61
CA ARG A 34 -16.99 -49.01 -19.68
C ARG A 34 -16.69 -48.71 -18.20
N SER A 35 -15.51 -48.17 -17.90
CA SER A 35 -15.09 -47.77 -16.56
C SER A 35 -15.93 -46.61 -16.02
N GLY A 36 -16.09 -46.55 -14.71
CA GLY A 36 -16.79 -45.46 -14.05
C GLY A 36 -17.29 -45.81 -12.65
N PRO A 37 -17.83 -44.82 -11.91
CA PRO A 37 -18.18 -43.47 -12.35
C PRO A 37 -16.96 -42.57 -12.60
N LEU A 38 -16.98 -41.84 -13.73
CA LEU A 38 -15.89 -40.93 -14.10
C LEU A 38 -15.90 -39.66 -13.24
N ARG A 39 -14.74 -39.28 -12.68
CA ARG A 39 -14.54 -38.00 -11.98
C ARG A 39 -14.29 -36.85 -12.95
N LEU A 40 -13.61 -37.15 -14.05
CA LEU A 40 -13.35 -36.27 -15.18
C LEU A 40 -13.62 -37.07 -16.45
N LEU A 41 -14.20 -36.40 -17.45
CA LEU A 41 -14.44 -36.99 -18.77
C LEU A 41 -14.13 -35.99 -19.87
N VAL A 42 -13.85 -36.50 -21.06
CA VAL A 42 -13.76 -35.73 -22.30
C VAL A 42 -14.91 -36.17 -23.19
N LEU A 43 -15.38 -35.25 -24.04
CA LEU A 43 -16.38 -35.57 -25.05
C LEU A 43 -15.67 -35.73 -26.40
N GLU A 44 -15.65 -36.95 -26.91
CA GLU A 44 -15.11 -37.27 -28.24
C GLU A 44 -16.25 -37.83 -29.09
N GLY A 45 -16.52 -37.21 -30.24
CA GLY A 45 -17.67 -37.58 -31.06
C GLY A 45 -19.03 -37.46 -30.35
N GLY A 46 -19.11 -36.68 -29.26
CA GLY A 46 -20.30 -36.57 -28.42
C GLY A 46 -20.43 -37.65 -27.34
N GLU A 47 -19.52 -38.63 -27.30
CA GLU A 47 -19.50 -39.70 -26.31
C GLU A 47 -18.53 -39.41 -25.15
N PRO A 48 -18.87 -39.79 -23.91
CA PRO A 48 -17.97 -39.60 -22.78
C PRO A 48 -16.82 -40.63 -22.80
N ARG A 49 -15.58 -40.13 -22.85
CA ARG A 49 -14.36 -40.93 -22.65
C ARG A 49 -13.73 -40.63 -21.29
N CYS A 50 -13.11 -41.63 -20.65
CA CYS A 50 -12.25 -41.40 -19.49
C CYS A 50 -10.94 -40.73 -19.94
N LEU A 51 -10.15 -40.21 -18.98
CA LEU A 51 -8.89 -39.55 -19.32
C LEU A 51 -7.91 -40.51 -20.00
N ASP A 52 -7.85 -41.77 -19.59
CA ASP A 52 -6.95 -42.76 -20.19
C ASP A 52 -7.32 -43.07 -21.65
N CYS A 53 -8.60 -43.32 -21.93
CA CYS A 53 -9.09 -43.55 -23.30
C CYS A 53 -8.98 -42.32 -24.21
N ALA A 54 -8.92 -41.12 -23.63
CA ALA A 54 -8.72 -39.87 -24.36
C ALA A 54 -7.24 -39.44 -24.41
N ASP A 55 -6.31 -40.34 -24.09
CA ASP A 55 -4.86 -40.09 -24.03
C ASP A 55 -4.42 -38.94 -23.10
N LEU A 56 -5.24 -38.59 -22.10
CA LEU A 56 -4.99 -37.55 -21.10
C LEU A 56 -4.75 -38.11 -19.69
N GLY A 57 -4.71 -39.44 -19.54
CA GLY A 57 -4.53 -40.12 -18.25
C GLY A 57 -3.21 -39.81 -17.55
N HIS A 58 -2.18 -39.44 -18.32
CA HIS A 58 -0.86 -39.06 -17.82
C HIS A 58 -0.79 -37.61 -17.30
N LEU A 59 -1.86 -36.81 -17.47
CA LEU A 59 -1.90 -35.44 -17.00
C LEU A 59 -2.39 -35.36 -15.56
N VAL A 60 -1.78 -34.45 -14.79
CA VAL A 60 -2.15 -34.17 -13.40
C VAL A 60 -3.13 -33.01 -13.33
N TYR A 61 -4.12 -33.13 -12.43
CA TYR A 61 -5.13 -32.09 -12.23
C TYR A 61 -4.66 -31.01 -11.26
N LEU A 62 -4.50 -29.78 -11.77
CA LEU A 62 -4.23 -28.58 -10.99
C LEU A 62 -5.54 -27.77 -10.79
N PRO A 63 -6.05 -27.64 -9.56
CA PRO A 63 -7.23 -26.82 -9.28
C PRO A 63 -6.98 -25.33 -9.53
N ARG A 64 -8.06 -24.57 -9.71
CA ARG A 64 -8.01 -23.10 -9.77
C ARG A 64 -7.58 -22.53 -8.40
N GLY A 65 -6.86 -21.41 -8.43
CA GLY A 65 -6.51 -20.67 -7.21
C GLY A 65 -5.34 -19.73 -7.47
N ASP A 66 -4.16 -20.31 -7.70
CA ASP A 66 -2.97 -19.53 -8.04
C ASP A 66 -2.90 -19.30 -9.57
N THR A 67 -3.17 -18.06 -9.97
CA THR A 67 -3.11 -17.64 -11.38
C THR A 67 -1.70 -17.75 -11.96
N ALA A 68 -0.65 -17.48 -11.18
CA ALA A 68 0.72 -17.57 -11.67
C ALA A 68 1.11 -19.04 -11.88
N LEU A 69 0.78 -19.91 -10.93
CA LEU A 69 1.03 -21.35 -11.02
C LEU A 69 0.26 -21.98 -12.19
N THR A 70 -1.05 -21.74 -12.28
CA THR A 70 -1.88 -22.30 -13.35
C THR A 70 -1.50 -21.81 -14.74
N ARG A 71 -1.04 -20.55 -14.86
CA ARG A 71 -0.52 -20.02 -16.12
C ARG A 71 0.81 -20.67 -16.50
N ARG A 72 1.77 -20.74 -15.57
CA ARG A 72 3.11 -21.30 -15.82
C ARG A 72 3.10 -22.79 -16.10
N ALA A 73 2.29 -23.56 -15.36
CA ALA A 73 2.14 -24.98 -15.59
C ALA A 73 1.56 -25.25 -17.00
N ARG A 74 0.58 -24.45 -17.43
CA ARG A 74 0.02 -24.52 -18.78
C ARG A 74 1.03 -24.11 -19.86
N GLU A 75 1.78 -23.02 -19.65
CA GLU A 75 2.83 -22.58 -20.58
C GLU A 75 3.97 -23.60 -20.71
N GLY A 76 4.28 -24.34 -19.64
CA GLY A 76 5.34 -25.35 -19.62
C GLY A 76 4.90 -26.75 -20.06
N SER A 77 3.60 -27.01 -20.24
CA SER A 77 3.12 -28.33 -20.66
C SER A 77 3.00 -28.40 -22.19
N GLY A 78 3.48 -29.49 -22.78
CA GLY A 78 3.24 -29.79 -24.20
C GLY A 78 1.77 -30.12 -24.48
N LEU A 79 1.14 -30.85 -23.58
CA LEU A 79 -0.29 -31.18 -23.60
C LEU A 79 -1.01 -30.67 -22.35
N TRP A 80 -2.18 -30.05 -22.53
CA TRP A 80 -3.00 -29.57 -21.42
C TRP A 80 -4.48 -29.51 -21.80
N ALA A 81 -5.35 -29.60 -20.79
CA ALA A 81 -6.80 -29.46 -20.97
C ALA A 81 -7.42 -28.57 -19.88
N VAL A 82 -8.40 -27.74 -20.23
CA VAL A 82 -9.16 -26.96 -19.22
C VAL A 82 -10.24 -27.83 -18.61
N VAL A 83 -10.29 -27.86 -17.29
CA VAL A 83 -11.36 -28.56 -16.56
C VAL A 83 -12.48 -27.59 -16.24
N VAL A 84 -13.69 -27.90 -16.69
CA VAL A 84 -14.90 -27.12 -16.44
C VAL A 84 -15.95 -27.93 -15.71
N ARG A 85 -16.83 -27.23 -14.98
CA ARG A 85 -18.00 -27.83 -14.32
C ARG A 85 -19.22 -26.97 -14.56
N PHE A 86 -20.36 -27.60 -14.83
CA PHE A 86 -21.62 -26.88 -14.98
C PHE A 86 -22.12 -26.37 -13.63
N HIS A 87 -22.32 -25.05 -13.52
CA HIS A 87 -22.85 -24.40 -12.34
C HIS A 87 -24.37 -24.23 -12.46
N ARG A 88 -25.13 -25.12 -11.81
CA ARG A 88 -26.61 -25.22 -11.93
C ARG A 88 -27.34 -23.89 -11.72
N ARG A 89 -27.01 -23.15 -10.64
CA ARG A 89 -27.70 -21.88 -10.31
C ARG A 89 -27.43 -20.75 -11.30
N ARG A 90 -26.33 -20.82 -12.05
CA ARG A 90 -25.92 -19.77 -13.02
C ARG A 90 -26.05 -20.24 -14.47
N ALA A 91 -26.59 -21.45 -14.67
CA ALA A 91 -26.80 -22.09 -15.97
C ALA A 91 -25.59 -22.01 -16.94
N ARG A 92 -24.36 -22.08 -16.42
CA ARG A 92 -23.13 -21.91 -17.22
C ARG A 92 -21.99 -22.81 -16.75
N TYR A 93 -21.04 -23.09 -17.64
CA TYR A 93 -19.81 -23.76 -17.28
C TYR A 93 -18.83 -22.80 -16.60
N GLU A 94 -18.23 -23.26 -15.50
CA GLU A 94 -17.19 -22.53 -14.79
C GLU A 94 -15.90 -23.33 -14.79
N ARG A 95 -14.78 -22.64 -15.07
CA ARG A 95 -13.45 -23.23 -14.97
C ARG A 95 -13.15 -23.65 -13.53
N GLN A 96 -12.78 -24.91 -13.36
CA GLN A 96 -12.40 -25.51 -12.08
C GLN A 96 -10.89 -25.69 -11.95
N GLY A 97 -10.17 -25.80 -13.06
CA GLY A 97 -8.72 -26.02 -13.05
C GLY A 97 -8.20 -26.37 -14.44
N VAL A 98 -7.03 -26.97 -14.50
CA VAL A 98 -6.38 -27.49 -15.71
C VAL A 98 -5.76 -28.85 -15.47
N LEU A 99 -5.74 -29.68 -16.50
CA LEU A 99 -4.88 -30.86 -16.59
C LEU A 99 -3.60 -30.43 -17.30
N VAL A 100 -2.45 -30.76 -16.72
CA VAL A 100 -1.11 -30.36 -17.15
C VAL A 100 -0.14 -31.52 -16.96
N GLU A 101 1.03 -31.45 -17.59
CA GLU A 101 2.08 -32.45 -17.38
C GLU A 101 2.69 -32.31 -15.98
N GLU A 102 3.02 -33.43 -15.34
CA GLU A 102 3.58 -33.44 -13.98
C GLU A 102 4.91 -32.66 -13.90
N ALA A 103 5.81 -32.89 -14.86
CA ALA A 103 7.09 -32.18 -14.93
C ALA A 103 6.90 -30.66 -15.10
N ALA A 104 5.92 -30.24 -15.91
CA ALA A 104 5.60 -28.83 -16.10
C ALA A 104 5.01 -28.18 -14.85
N LEU A 105 4.18 -28.92 -14.10
CA LEU A 105 3.66 -28.48 -12.81
C LEU A 105 4.79 -28.30 -11.79
N ALA A 106 5.64 -29.32 -11.62
CA ALA A 106 6.76 -29.28 -10.66
C ALA A 106 7.70 -28.09 -10.94
N HIS A 107 8.07 -27.87 -12.21
CA HIS A 107 8.89 -26.72 -12.59
C HIS A 107 8.17 -25.38 -12.35
N ALA A 108 6.86 -25.32 -12.58
CA ALA A 108 6.08 -24.12 -12.28
C ALA A 108 6.01 -23.81 -10.78
N GLU A 109 5.87 -24.83 -9.93
CA GLU A 109 5.88 -24.70 -8.46
C GLU A 109 7.23 -24.17 -7.96
N GLU A 110 8.34 -24.75 -8.42
CA GLU A 110 9.69 -24.31 -8.07
C GLU A 110 9.91 -22.82 -8.40
N ARG A 111 9.53 -22.39 -9.61
CA ARG A 111 9.63 -20.97 -10.00
C ARG A 111 8.74 -20.07 -9.17
N CYS A 112 7.52 -20.51 -8.84
CA CYS A 112 6.60 -19.75 -7.99
C CYS A 112 7.15 -19.58 -6.56
N LEU A 113 7.76 -20.63 -6.01
CA LEU A 113 8.42 -20.60 -4.71
C LEU A 113 9.61 -19.64 -4.72
N ALA A 114 10.49 -19.75 -5.72
CA ALA A 114 11.65 -18.88 -5.87
C ALA A 114 11.25 -17.39 -5.96
N ASP A 115 10.20 -17.07 -6.73
CA ASP A 115 9.67 -15.71 -6.82
C ASP A 115 9.08 -15.20 -5.51
N ALA A 116 8.38 -16.07 -4.77
CA ALA A 116 7.82 -15.74 -3.47
C ALA A 116 8.93 -15.42 -2.45
N GLU A 117 9.98 -16.24 -2.43
CA GLU A 117 11.14 -16.04 -1.58
C GLU A 117 11.90 -14.76 -1.95
N ALA A 118 12.17 -14.53 -3.24
CA ALA A 118 12.84 -13.33 -3.70
C ALA A 118 12.04 -12.05 -3.33
N ARG A 119 10.70 -12.10 -3.45
CA ARG A 119 9.83 -11.01 -3.00
C ARG A 119 9.85 -10.83 -1.48
N ALA A 120 9.87 -11.92 -0.71
CA ALA A 120 9.95 -11.86 0.75
C ALA A 120 11.29 -11.25 1.21
N ARG A 121 12.42 -11.71 0.67
CA ARG A 121 13.76 -11.17 0.94
C ARG A 121 13.86 -9.68 0.58
N ARG A 122 13.24 -9.25 -0.53
CA ARG A 122 13.14 -7.81 -0.87
C ARG A 122 12.34 -7.03 0.17
N ARG A 123 11.14 -7.50 0.54
CA ARG A 123 10.30 -6.85 1.55
C ARG A 123 10.99 -6.74 2.91
N ALA A 124 11.71 -7.77 3.35
CA ALA A 124 12.47 -7.76 4.59
C ALA A 124 13.58 -6.70 4.57
N ARG A 125 14.39 -6.67 3.50
CA ARG A 125 15.44 -5.64 3.33
C ARG A 125 14.85 -4.23 3.25
N ASP A 126 13.74 -4.05 2.55
CA ASP A 126 13.04 -2.76 2.49
C ASP A 126 12.46 -2.35 3.84
N ALA A 127 11.99 -3.30 4.66
CA ALA A 127 11.49 -3.01 6.00
C ALA A 127 12.61 -2.49 6.90
N VAL A 128 13.79 -3.12 6.88
CA VAL A 128 14.97 -2.64 7.61
C VAL A 128 15.38 -1.25 7.12
N ARG A 129 15.45 -1.03 5.81
CA ARG A 129 15.78 0.30 5.24
C ARG A 129 14.76 1.37 5.62
N ARG A 130 13.47 1.03 5.68
CA ARG A 130 12.40 1.94 6.09
C ARG A 130 12.50 2.29 7.56
N ALA A 131 12.65 1.31 8.44
CA ALA A 131 12.83 1.55 9.87
C ALA A 131 14.03 2.49 10.15
N ALA A 132 15.17 2.25 9.50
CA ALA A 132 16.33 3.13 9.65
C ALA A 132 16.10 4.56 9.11
N ARG A 133 15.28 4.72 8.06
CA ARG A 133 14.88 6.05 7.55
C ARG A 133 13.90 6.73 8.48
N ASP A 134 12.98 5.99 9.09
CA ASP A 134 11.98 6.52 10.01
C ASP A 134 12.63 7.06 11.30
N VAL A 135 13.67 6.39 11.81
CA VAL A 135 14.48 6.90 12.94
C VAL A 135 15.13 8.25 12.59
N ARG A 136 15.88 8.31 11.48
CA ARG A 136 16.54 9.55 11.04
C ARG A 136 15.54 10.67 10.74
N PHE A 137 14.39 10.31 10.17
CA PHE A 137 13.31 11.27 9.94
C PHE A 137 12.76 11.82 11.25
N THR A 138 12.54 10.95 12.25
CA THR A 138 12.05 11.36 13.58
C THR A 138 13.00 12.36 14.23
N GLU A 139 14.31 12.07 14.22
CA GLU A 139 15.34 12.95 14.78
C GLU A 139 15.36 14.31 14.06
N ALA A 140 15.43 14.30 12.72
CA ALA A 140 15.46 15.52 11.93
C ALA A 140 14.16 16.34 12.06
N PHE A 141 13.00 15.68 12.16
CA PHE A 141 11.72 16.35 12.35
C PHE A 141 11.62 17.00 13.73
N ALA A 142 12.08 16.33 14.78
CA ALA A 142 12.12 16.90 16.13
C ALA A 142 13.05 18.13 16.19
N ALA A 143 14.23 18.05 15.56
CA ALA A 143 15.16 19.17 15.47
C ALA A 143 14.54 20.37 14.73
N GLU A 144 13.86 20.14 13.61
CA GLU A 144 13.20 21.20 12.84
C GLU A 144 12.01 21.81 13.60
N ILE A 145 11.26 21.03 14.38
CA ILE A 145 10.26 21.57 15.31
C ILE A 145 10.94 22.50 16.31
N GLY A 146 12.04 22.08 16.93
CA GLY A 146 12.77 22.92 17.90
C GLY A 146 13.27 24.22 17.29
N ARG A 147 13.72 24.19 16.03
CA ARG A 147 14.15 25.37 15.28
C ARG A 147 13.01 26.35 14.99
N LEU A 148 11.85 25.85 14.58
CA LEU A 148 10.68 26.66 14.22
C LEU A 148 9.84 27.10 15.43
N PHE A 149 9.89 26.32 16.51
CA PHE A 149 9.08 26.49 17.71
C PHE A 149 9.95 26.35 18.98
N PRO A 150 10.84 27.31 19.26
CA PRO A 150 11.78 27.24 20.39
C PRO A 150 11.11 27.19 21.76
N GLY A 151 9.86 27.67 21.89
CA GLY A 151 9.06 27.57 23.11
C GLY A 151 8.32 26.23 23.29
N CYS A 152 8.45 25.30 22.34
CA CYS A 152 7.86 23.97 22.45
C CYS A 152 8.71 23.08 23.38
N PRO A 153 8.12 22.41 24.39
CA PRO A 153 8.83 21.43 25.20
C PRO A 153 9.45 20.31 24.35
N GLU A 154 10.69 19.91 24.68
CA GLU A 154 11.46 18.96 23.87
C GLU A 154 10.81 17.57 23.82
N ASP A 155 10.26 17.09 24.94
CA ASP A 155 9.48 15.86 25.03
C ASP A 155 8.29 15.88 24.07
N ARG A 156 7.62 17.03 23.98
CA ARG A 156 6.49 17.23 23.07
C ARG A 156 6.94 17.28 21.60
N ALA A 157 8.03 17.96 21.29
CA ALA A 157 8.59 17.96 19.93
C ALA A 157 8.95 16.53 19.47
N ARG A 158 9.58 15.74 20.33
CA ARG A 158 9.90 14.32 20.08
C ARG A 158 8.64 13.47 19.91
N ALA A 159 7.61 13.67 20.74
CA ALA A 159 6.35 12.95 20.62
C ALA A 159 5.62 13.26 19.29
N ILE A 160 5.62 14.53 18.86
CA ILE A 160 5.05 14.94 17.58
C ILE A 160 5.81 14.30 16.42
N ALA A 161 7.15 14.30 16.48
CA ALA A 161 8.00 13.69 15.47
C ALA A 161 7.81 12.17 15.37
N ALA A 162 7.78 11.47 16.51
CA ALA A 162 7.53 10.03 16.55
C ALA A 162 6.15 9.69 15.96
N HIS A 163 5.13 10.46 16.34
CA HIS A 163 3.79 10.30 15.81
C HIS A 163 3.71 10.57 14.29
N ALA A 164 4.45 11.57 13.81
CA ALA A 164 4.56 11.88 12.38
C ALA A 164 5.29 10.77 11.60
N ALA A 165 6.30 10.13 12.19
CA ALA A 165 7.03 9.00 11.61
C ALA A 165 6.18 7.72 11.55
N GLU A 166 5.45 7.37 12.61
CA GLU A 166 4.52 6.23 12.63
C GLU A 166 3.42 6.37 11.58
N ARG A 167 2.81 7.56 11.48
CA ARG A 167 1.80 7.87 10.43
C ARG A 167 2.42 8.09 9.05
N GLY A 168 3.74 8.28 9.00
CA GLY A 168 4.58 8.41 7.82
C GLY A 168 4.61 7.16 6.93
N SER A 169 4.12 6.01 7.40
CA SER A 169 3.87 4.84 6.54
C SER A 169 2.86 5.11 5.42
N GLY A 170 2.03 6.16 5.53
CA GLY A 170 0.97 6.48 4.56
C GLY A 170 1.04 7.85 3.85
N ARG A 171 1.29 8.98 4.54
CA ARG A 171 0.98 10.32 3.93
C ARG A 171 2.03 11.43 4.11
N VAL A 172 2.58 11.67 5.31
CA VAL A 172 3.50 12.82 5.52
C VAL A 172 4.94 12.49 5.11
N GLY A 173 5.46 11.29 5.43
CA GLY A 173 6.80 10.86 5.01
C GLY A 173 6.98 10.55 3.51
N ARG A 174 5.89 10.53 2.71
CA ARG A 174 5.95 10.31 1.25
C ARG A 174 5.77 11.55 0.39
N SER A 175 5.29 12.67 0.94
CA SER A 175 5.20 13.92 0.17
C SER A 175 6.58 14.55 0.05
N ALA A 176 6.87 15.22 -1.07
CA ALA A 176 8.14 15.91 -1.26
C ALA A 176 8.37 16.96 -0.15
N ALA A 177 7.33 17.71 0.20
CA ALA A 177 7.35 18.70 1.28
C ALA A 177 7.60 18.08 2.67
N GLY A 178 6.99 16.93 2.96
CA GLY A 178 7.21 16.23 4.24
C GLY A 178 8.62 15.61 4.32
N ARG A 179 9.16 15.10 3.21
CA ARG A 179 10.57 14.65 3.15
C ARG A 179 11.57 15.80 3.25
N ALA A 180 11.24 16.95 2.67
CA ALA A 180 12.06 18.16 2.73
C ALA A 180 11.95 18.90 4.06
N LEU A 181 11.12 18.41 5.00
CA LEU A 181 10.86 19.07 6.27
C LEU A 181 10.48 20.55 6.09
N SER A 182 9.67 20.85 5.07
CA SER A 182 9.33 22.25 4.79
C SER A 182 8.58 22.87 5.97
N GLU A 183 8.82 24.16 6.23
CA GLU A 183 8.20 24.87 7.35
C GLU A 183 6.68 24.71 7.37
N GLY A 184 6.02 24.76 6.21
CA GLY A 184 4.57 24.55 6.10
C GLY A 184 4.14 23.14 6.50
N ALA A 185 4.91 22.10 6.16
CA ALA A 185 4.63 20.71 6.53
C ALA A 185 4.84 20.48 8.04
N VAL A 186 5.92 21.03 8.60
CA VAL A 186 6.22 20.94 10.04
C VAL A 186 5.16 21.69 10.85
N THR A 187 4.81 22.92 10.45
CA THR A 187 3.76 23.72 11.10
C THR A 187 2.40 23.03 11.05
N ALA A 188 2.03 22.41 9.92
CA ALA A 188 0.79 21.66 9.80
C ALA A 188 0.75 20.43 10.72
N ALA A 189 1.88 19.74 10.89
CA ALA A 189 1.98 18.59 11.79
C ALA A 189 1.90 19.00 13.27
N VAL A 190 2.63 20.05 13.67
CA VAL A 190 2.56 20.60 15.03
C VAL A 190 1.14 21.11 15.32
N GLY A 191 0.54 21.85 14.40
CA GLY A 191 -0.85 22.30 14.52
C GLY A 191 -1.84 21.13 14.60
N ALA A 192 -1.59 20.02 13.90
CA ALA A 192 -2.37 18.82 14.06
C ALA A 192 -2.23 18.19 15.45
N ALA A 193 -1.01 18.10 15.98
CA ALA A 193 -0.79 17.59 17.33
C ALA A 193 -1.47 18.45 18.39
N VAL A 194 -1.26 19.78 18.34
CA VAL A 194 -1.89 20.76 19.24
C VAL A 194 -3.41 20.62 19.23
N ARG A 195 -4.04 20.43 18.06
CA ARG A 195 -5.50 20.19 17.96
C ARG A 195 -5.95 19.03 18.84
N HIS A 196 -5.22 17.93 18.87
CA HIS A 196 -5.61 16.74 19.63
C HIS A 196 -5.19 16.81 21.11
N THR A 197 -4.04 17.41 21.42
CA THR A 197 -3.48 17.36 22.79
C THR A 197 -3.81 18.56 23.65
N ALA A 198 -4.02 19.73 23.02
CA ALA A 198 -4.15 21.01 23.73
C ALA A 198 -5.52 21.68 23.52
N THR A 199 -6.47 21.01 22.85
CA THR A 199 -7.82 21.55 22.62
C THR A 199 -8.88 20.48 22.87
N PRO A 200 -10.15 20.86 23.12
CA PRO A 200 -11.25 19.89 23.30
C PRO A 200 -11.68 19.19 22.00
N TYR A 201 -10.86 19.20 20.94
CA TYR A 201 -11.20 18.66 19.63
C TYR A 201 -11.74 17.23 19.68
N ASP A 202 -11.06 16.34 20.42
CA ASP A 202 -11.47 14.94 20.51
C ASP A 202 -12.82 14.80 21.24
N ARG A 203 -13.07 15.62 22.27
CA ARG A 203 -14.36 15.67 22.96
C ARG A 203 -15.48 16.14 22.02
N LEU A 204 -15.23 17.18 21.21
CA LEU A 204 -16.18 17.68 20.21
C LEU A 204 -16.53 16.61 19.17
N LEU A 205 -15.54 15.83 18.71
CA LEU A 205 -15.79 14.73 17.78
C LEU A 205 -16.63 13.62 18.43
N MET A 206 -16.33 13.26 19.68
CA MET A 206 -17.09 12.24 20.42
C MET A 206 -18.52 12.71 20.75
N SER A 207 -18.76 14.01 20.89
CA SER A 207 -20.10 14.57 21.06
C SER A 207 -20.84 14.80 19.73
N GLY A 208 -20.35 14.26 18.61
CA GLY A 208 -21.03 14.28 17.31
C GLY A 208 -20.85 15.57 16.50
N VAL A 209 -19.98 16.50 16.92
CA VAL A 209 -19.75 17.75 16.17
C VAL A 209 -19.03 17.43 14.85
N PRO A 210 -19.53 17.92 13.69
CA PRO A 210 -18.85 17.72 12.41
C PRO A 210 -17.41 18.24 12.40
N ARG A 211 -16.50 17.53 11.73
CA ARG A 211 -15.06 17.84 11.72
C ARG A 211 -14.72 19.27 11.31
N GLY A 212 -15.43 19.81 10.33
CA GLY A 212 -15.22 21.19 9.86
C GLY A 212 -15.58 22.22 10.93
N GLU A 213 -16.70 22.00 11.62
CA GLU A 213 -17.17 22.86 12.70
C GLU A 213 -16.27 22.78 13.94
N ALA A 214 -15.89 21.56 14.34
CA ALA A 214 -14.95 21.36 15.44
C ALA A 214 -13.60 22.04 15.16
N ARG A 215 -13.10 22.00 13.91
CA ARG A 215 -11.88 22.72 13.49
C ARG A 215 -12.02 24.24 13.57
N ARG A 216 -13.17 24.80 13.15
CA ARG A 216 -13.42 26.25 13.25
C ARG A 216 -13.39 26.71 14.70
N ARG A 217 -14.06 25.99 15.61
CA ARG A 217 -14.15 26.36 17.04
C ARG A 217 -12.79 26.40 17.73
N ILE A 218 -11.90 25.46 17.42
CA ILE A 218 -10.58 25.37 18.06
C ILE A 218 -9.50 26.19 17.35
N ALA A 219 -9.76 26.71 16.14
CA ALA A 219 -8.74 27.38 15.33
C ALA A 219 -8.03 28.54 16.08
N PRO A 220 -8.74 29.42 16.83
CA PRO A 220 -8.08 30.48 17.60
C PRO A 220 -7.14 29.92 18.69
N ALA A 221 -7.58 28.88 19.41
CA ALA A 221 -6.79 28.26 20.47
C ALA A 221 -5.50 27.63 19.93
N VAL A 222 -5.61 26.91 18.80
CA VAL A 222 -4.45 26.32 18.11
C VAL A 222 -3.49 27.41 17.65
N ALA A 223 -3.99 28.48 17.05
CA ALA A 223 -3.15 29.58 16.57
C ALA A 223 -2.41 30.29 17.72
N ALA A 224 -3.07 30.49 18.87
CA ALA A 224 -2.45 31.06 20.06
C ALA A 224 -1.31 30.19 20.59
N THR A 225 -1.52 28.87 20.71
CA THR A 225 -0.46 27.93 21.12
C THR A 225 0.72 27.93 20.15
N LEU A 226 0.45 27.89 18.83
CA LEU A 226 1.52 27.93 17.83
C LEU A 226 2.33 29.23 17.88
N ARG A 227 1.68 30.38 18.13
CA ARG A 227 2.37 31.67 18.30
C ARG A 227 3.24 31.67 19.55
N ALA A 228 2.69 31.24 20.68
CA ALA A 228 3.41 31.16 21.94
C ALA A 228 4.64 30.23 21.86
N TRP A 229 4.62 29.19 21.03
CA TRP A 229 5.81 28.34 20.84
C TRP A 229 6.81 28.89 19.82
N ARG A 230 6.39 29.77 18.92
CA ARG A 230 7.32 30.48 18.01
C ARG A 230 8.11 31.56 18.76
N GLU A 231 7.49 32.18 19.74
CA GLU A 231 8.12 33.19 20.61
C GLU A 231 8.79 32.47 21.79
N ALA A 232 10.13 32.45 21.84
CA ALA A 232 10.86 31.80 22.93
C ALA A 232 10.48 32.40 24.30
N PRO A 233 10.41 31.61 25.39
CA PRO A 233 10.26 32.17 26.73
C PRO A 233 11.61 32.77 27.16
N GLY A 234 11.84 34.05 26.83
CA GLY A 234 12.94 34.83 27.42
C GLY A 234 13.76 35.69 26.46
N GLN A 235 13.14 36.68 25.83
CA GLN A 235 13.81 37.98 25.66
C GLN A 235 12.83 39.05 26.14
N PRO A 236 12.84 39.45 27.43
CA PRO A 236 12.09 40.62 27.84
C PRO A 236 12.66 41.82 27.08
N GLY A 237 11.79 42.53 26.37
CA GLY A 237 12.13 43.76 25.67
C GLY A 237 12.85 44.70 26.62
N ARG A 238 14.14 44.91 26.35
CA ARG A 238 14.85 46.09 26.80
C ARG A 238 14.25 47.24 26.00
N ASP A 239 13.22 47.86 26.57
CA ASP A 239 13.04 49.31 26.62
C ASP A 239 11.67 49.65 27.21
N ALA A 240 11.61 49.58 28.53
CA ALA A 240 10.74 50.45 29.32
C ALA A 240 11.65 51.24 30.27
N ARG A 241 12.19 52.35 29.78
CA ARG A 241 12.48 53.52 30.63
C ARG A 241 11.38 54.53 30.37
N ALA A 242 10.24 54.29 30.99
CA ALA A 242 9.40 55.37 31.46
C ALA A 242 10.02 55.85 32.78
N CYS A 243 10.68 57.01 32.75
CA CYS A 243 10.77 57.86 33.92
C CYS A 243 9.53 58.74 33.91
N GLU A 244 8.53 58.36 34.71
CA GLU A 244 7.66 59.31 35.40
C GLU A 244 8.56 60.25 36.23
N GLY A 245 8.31 61.54 36.43
CA GLY A 245 7.26 62.46 36.01
C GLY A 245 7.69 63.85 36.52
N GLU A 246 6.82 64.84 36.33
CA GLU A 246 6.60 66.05 37.14
C GLU A 246 6.22 67.23 36.25
N GLY A 247 4.95 67.62 36.33
CA GLY A 247 4.42 68.81 35.68
C GLY A 247 4.94 70.07 36.36
N HIS A 248 5.25 71.09 35.55
CA HIS A 248 5.32 72.47 35.99
C HIS A 248 4.67 73.37 34.94
N THR A 249 3.64 74.06 35.40
CA THR A 249 2.92 75.20 34.81
C THR A 249 3.90 76.29 34.37
N TRP A 250 3.69 76.88 33.19
CA TRP A 250 4.39 78.11 32.75
C TRP A 250 3.36 79.22 32.53
N PRO A 251 3.57 80.45 33.04
CA PRO A 251 2.70 81.59 32.78
C PRO A 251 3.06 82.28 31.45
N PRO A 252 2.22 83.19 30.91
CA PRO A 252 2.47 83.77 29.58
C PRO A 252 3.14 85.16 29.60
N LYS A 253 3.84 85.46 28.49
CA LYS A 253 4.26 86.78 27.89
C LYS A 253 5.51 87.47 28.50
N PRO A 254 6.22 88.39 27.80
CA PRO A 254 5.80 89.20 26.63
C PRO A 254 6.84 89.42 25.49
N VAL A 255 6.38 90.26 24.56
CA VAL A 255 6.95 90.78 23.31
C VAL A 255 8.04 91.85 23.56
N GLY A 256 8.97 92.01 22.61
CA GLY A 256 9.93 93.13 22.46
C GLY A 256 11.37 92.64 22.36
N ASN A 257 12.21 93.00 21.37
CA ASN A 257 12.27 94.15 20.47
C ASN A 257 12.78 93.70 19.09
#